data_AF-A0A443IFL0-F1
#
_entry.id   AF-A0A443IFL0-F1
#
_cell.length_a   1.000
_cell.length_b   1.000
_cell.length_c   1.000
_cell.angle_alpha   90.00
_cell.angle_beta   90.00
_cell.angle_gamma   90.00
#
_symmetry.space_group_name_H-M   'P 1'
#
loop_
_entity.id
_entity.type
_entity.pdbx_description
1 polymer ?
#
loop_
_entity_poly.entity_id
_entity_poly.type
_entity_poly.pdbx_seq_one_letter_code
_entity_poly.pdbx_strand_id
1 'polypeptide(L)'
;MVTAVHRLSLPSVIEPMGSETQVVVRGPGVRTEAIAELNQDLVCVFRERISALPGEIIYVTPEVDNVHLFDTDSGMRLNVGR
;
A
#
# COMPACT_ATOMS: atom_id res chain seq x y z
N MET A 1 -2.07 -17.38 -8.75
CA MET A 1 -1.83 -16.10 -9.43
C MET A 1 -3.06 -15.23 -9.22
N VAL A 2 -3.10 -14.46 -8.14
CA VAL A 2 -4.15 -13.45 -7.89
C VAL A 2 -3.50 -12.12 -8.20
N THR A 3 -3.76 -11.59 -9.40
CA THR A 3 -3.30 -10.25 -9.79
C THR A 3 -4.32 -9.25 -9.26
N ALA A 4 -4.15 -8.80 -8.02
CA ALA A 4 -4.94 -7.70 -7.47
C ALA A 4 -4.17 -6.38 -7.70
N VAL A 5 -4.36 -5.79 -8.89
CA VAL A 5 -3.90 -4.42 -9.16
C VAL A 5 -4.84 -3.48 -8.40
N HIS A 6 -4.36 -2.88 -7.33
CA HIS A 6 -5.16 -1.92 -6.57
C HIS A 6 -5.04 -0.54 -7.20
N ARG A 7 -6.18 0.08 -7.52
CA ARG A 7 -6.23 1.50 -7.83
C ARG A 7 -6.06 2.27 -6.53
N LEU A 8 -4.85 2.77 -6.30
CA LEU A 8 -4.60 3.70 -5.20
C LEU A 8 -5.14 5.08 -5.57
N SER A 9 -5.48 5.86 -4.55
CA SER A 9 -5.82 7.27 -4.76
C SER A 9 -4.59 8.05 -5.25
N LEU A 10 -4.81 9.27 -5.70
CA LEU A 10 -3.78 10.14 -6.23
C LEU A 10 -2.68 10.38 -5.15
N PRO A 11 -1.38 10.30 -5.49
CA PRO A 11 -0.32 10.48 -4.53
C PRO A 11 -0.37 11.89 -3.96
N SER A 12 -0.24 12.00 -2.64
CA SER A 12 -0.17 13.27 -1.92
C SER A 12 1.27 13.78 -1.86
N VAL A 13 2.25 12.88 -1.85
CA VAL A 13 3.68 13.17 -1.76
C VAL A 13 4.47 12.23 -2.66
N ILE A 14 5.46 12.78 -3.37
CA ILE A 14 6.47 12.04 -4.14
C ILE A 14 7.82 12.66 -3.79
N GLU A 15 8.69 11.91 -3.14
CA GLU A 15 9.90 12.44 -2.51
C GLU A 15 11.14 11.57 -2.84
N PRO A 16 12.14 12.12 -3.54
CA PRO A 16 13.42 11.43 -3.76
C PRO A 16 14.24 11.34 -2.47
N MET A 17 14.57 10.11 -2.05
CA MET A 17 15.36 9.75 -0.86
C MET A 17 16.75 9.20 -1.25
N GLY A 18 17.46 9.90 -2.13
CA GLY A 18 18.74 9.41 -2.69
C GLY A 18 18.53 8.48 -3.88
N SER A 19 18.79 7.17 -3.72
CA SER A 19 18.58 6.14 -4.75
C SER A 19 17.14 5.66 -4.86
N GLU A 20 16.29 6.07 -3.92
CA GLU A 20 14.91 5.62 -3.82
C GLU A 20 13.94 6.79 -3.99
N THR A 21 12.70 6.48 -4.35
CA THR A 21 11.58 7.42 -4.33
C THR A 21 10.53 6.91 -3.35
N GLN A 22 10.16 7.74 -2.38
CA GLN A 22 9.03 7.49 -1.51
C GLN A 22 7.77 8.12 -2.12
N VAL A 23 6.70 7.36 -2.19
CA VAL A 23 5.39 7.82 -2.64
C VAL A 23 4.38 7.56 -1.53
N VAL A 24 3.66 8.60 -1.14
CA VAL A 24 2.56 8.50 -0.18
C VAL A 24 1.25 8.60 -0.96
N VAL A 25 0.41 7.58 -0.82
CA VAL A 25 -0.93 7.54 -1.40
C VAL A 25 -1.95 7.37 -0.28
N ARG A 26 -3.09 8.05 -0.39
CA ARG A 26 -4.18 7.79 0.55
C ARG A 26 -4.80 6.43 0.21
N GLY A 27 -4.93 5.56 1.20
CA GLY A 27 -5.55 4.25 1.01
C GLY A 27 -6.96 4.41 0.41
N PRO A 28 -7.37 3.56 -0.55
CA PRO A 28 -8.77 3.50 -0.95
C PRO A 28 -9.54 3.02 0.27
N GLY A 29 -10.23 3.93 0.98
CA GLY A 29 -10.91 3.61 2.24
C GLY A 29 -11.67 2.28 2.13
N VAL A 30 -11.18 1.26 2.81
CA VAL A 30 -11.80 -0.06 2.78
C VAL A 30 -13.04 0.01 3.64
N ARG A 31 -14.22 -0.05 3.01
CA ARG A 31 -15.48 -0.19 3.73
C ARG A 31 -15.66 -1.66 4.07
N THR A 32 -15.06 -2.10 5.16
CA THR A 32 -15.42 -3.35 5.81
C THR A 32 -15.64 -3.06 7.29
N GLU A 33 -16.73 -3.61 7.83
CA GLU A 33 -17.22 -3.30 9.18
C GLU A 33 -16.21 -3.66 10.28
N ALA A 34 -15.24 -4.54 9.97
CA ALA A 34 -14.15 -4.92 10.86
C ALA A 34 -12.92 -3.99 10.81
N ILE A 35 -12.84 -3.07 9.84
CA ILE A 35 -11.73 -2.11 9.68
C ILE A 35 -12.33 -0.74 9.32
N ALA A 36 -13.23 -0.25 10.15
CA ALA A 36 -14.07 0.91 9.84
C ALA A 36 -13.33 2.27 9.77
N GLU A 37 -12.03 2.35 10.04
CA GLU A 37 -11.34 3.66 10.15
C GLU A 37 -9.92 3.72 9.57
N LEU A 38 -9.51 2.81 8.70
CA LEU A 38 -8.20 2.94 8.06
C LEU A 38 -8.32 3.74 6.76
N ASN A 39 -8.53 5.05 6.91
CA ASN A 39 -7.94 6.05 6.00
C ASN A 39 -6.41 6.05 6.20
N GLN A 40 -5.78 4.88 6.10
CA GLN A 40 -4.33 4.78 6.26
C GLN A 40 -3.68 5.17 4.95
N ASP A 41 -2.75 6.11 5.05
CA ASP A 41 -1.84 6.38 3.98
C ASP A 41 -0.95 5.15 3.78
N LEU A 42 -0.84 4.72 2.53
CA LEU A 42 0.08 3.68 2.12
C LEU A 42 1.38 4.37 1.67
N VAL A 43 2.50 3.91 2.21
CA VAL A 43 3.83 4.37 1.81
C VAL A 43 4.46 3.33 0.90
N CYS A 44 4.80 3.72 -0.32
CA CYS A 44 5.52 2.89 -1.29
C CYS A 44 6.95 3.42 -1.43
N VAL A 45 7.94 2.51 -1.37
CA VAL A 45 9.35 2.84 -1.62
C VAL A 45 9.79 2.14 -2.89
N PHE A 46 10.23 2.92 -3.87
CA PHE A 46 10.72 2.44 -5.16
C PHE A 46 12.22 2.62 -5.24
N ARG A 47 12.95 1.61 -5.74
CA ARG A 47 14.41 1.68 -5.97
C ARG A 47 14.78 2.37 -7.29
N GLU A 48 13.86 3.15 -7.83
CA GLU A 48 14.00 3.88 -9.07
C GLU A 48 13.33 5.25 -8.96
N ARG A 49 13.61 6.13 -9.94
CA ARG A 49 12.97 7.44 -10.00
C ARG A 49 11.55 7.30 -10.54
N ILE A 50 10.57 7.65 -9.72
CA ILE A 50 9.18 7.75 -10.16
C ILE A 50 8.93 9.17 -10.67
N SER A 51 8.47 9.30 -11.92
CA SER A 51 8.16 10.58 -12.56
C SER A 51 6.69 10.97 -12.49
N ALA A 52 5.87 10.19 -11.79
CA ALA A 52 4.48 10.53 -11.56
C ALA A 52 4.38 11.87 -10.81
N LEU A 53 3.25 12.55 -10.98
CA LEU A 53 2.94 13.78 -10.27
C LEU A 53 1.88 13.54 -9.20
N PRO A 54 1.82 14.37 -8.14
CA PRO A 54 0.67 14.42 -7.26
C PRO A 54 -0.59 14.62 -8.08
N GLY A 55 -1.62 13.80 -7.85
CA GLY A 55 -2.82 13.83 -8.71
C GLY A 55 -2.87 12.74 -9.79
N GLU A 56 -1.80 12.00 -10.06
CA GLU A 56 -1.78 10.94 -11.08
C GLU A 56 -2.04 9.55 -10.49
N ILE A 57 -2.45 8.59 -11.32
CA ILE A 57 -2.70 7.23 -10.86
C ILE A 57 -1.39 6.43 -10.94
N ILE A 58 -1.02 5.77 -9.83
CA ILE A 58 0.07 4.80 -9.79
C ILE A 58 -0.52 3.44 -9.46
N TYR A 59 -0.15 2.44 -10.27
CA TYR A 59 -0.52 1.05 -10.05
C TYR A 59 0.62 0.34 -9.30
N VAL A 60 0.29 -0.26 -8.16
CA VAL A 60 1.25 -1.06 -7.38
C VAL A 60 0.71 -2.45 -7.16
N THR A 61 1.62 -3.42 -7.03
CA THR A 61 1.29 -4.80 -6.67
C THR A 61 2.17 -5.19 -5.48
N PRO A 62 1.59 -5.63 -4.35
CA PRO A 62 2.39 -6.12 -3.24
C PRO A 62 3.06 -7.44 -3.60
N GLU A 63 4.29 -7.64 -3.13
CA GLU A 63 4.94 -8.94 -3.18
C GLU A 63 4.34 -9.85 -2.11
N VAL A 64 3.52 -10.81 -2.54
CA VAL A 64 2.67 -11.63 -1.65
C VAL A 64 3.48 -12.35 -0.57
N ASP A 65 4.71 -12.75 -0.89
CA ASP A 65 5.61 -13.45 0.04
C ASP A 65 6.04 -12.58 1.23
N ASN A 66 5.94 -11.26 1.09
CA ASN A 66 6.25 -10.28 2.13
C ASN A 66 4.99 -9.75 2.86
N VAL A 67 3.80 -10.26 2.52
CA VAL A 67 2.56 -9.83 3.16
C VAL A 67 2.41 -10.52 4.52
N HIS A 68 1.97 -9.75 5.52
CA HIS A 68 1.63 -10.24 6.85
C HIS A 68 0.16 -9.94 7.15
N LEU A 69 -0.58 -10.97 7.54
CA LEU A 69 -1.98 -10.85 7.95
C LEU A 69 -2.07 -10.91 9.46
N PHE A 70 -3.03 -10.17 10.03
CA PHE A 70 -3.28 -10.10 11.45
C PHE A 70 -4.76 -10.38 11.72
N ASP A 71 -5.03 -11.13 12.78
CA ASP A 71 -6.37 -11.32 13.30
C ASP A 71 -6.89 -9.99 13.88
N THR A 72 -8.13 -9.62 13.55
CA THR A 72 -8.67 -8.30 13.90
C THR A 72 -8.95 -8.14 15.39
N ASP A 73 -9.31 -9.23 16.09
CA ASP A 73 -9.74 -9.16 17.48
C ASP A 73 -8.55 -9.31 18.45
N SER A 74 -7.65 -10.24 18.15
CA SER A 74 -6.49 -10.53 19.00
C SER A 74 -5.24 -9.76 18.61
N GLY A 75 -5.18 -9.19 17.40
CA GLY A 75 -3.97 -8.56 16.85
C GLY A 75 -2.84 -9.55 16.57
N MET A 76 -3.08 -10.86 16.71
CA MET A 76 -2.07 -11.88 16.50
C MET A 76 -1.78 -12.05 15.00
N ARG A 77 -0.50 -12.23 14.67
CA ARG A 77 -0.09 -12.53 13.29
C ARG A 77 -0.66 -13.88 12.87
N LEU A 78 -1.38 -13.88 11.75
CA LEU A 78 -1.81 -15.09 11.07
C LEU A 78 -0.64 -15.65 10.27
N ASN A 79 -0.08 -16.74 10.75
CA ASN A 79 0.90 -17.51 9.99
C ASN A 79 0.15 -18.36 8.98
N VAL A 80 -0.01 -17.83 7.76
CA VAL A 80 -0.48 -18.64 6.63
C VAL A 80 0.67 -19.58 6.28
N GLY A 81 0.54 -20.85 6.71
CA GLY A 81 1.58 -21.86 6.49
C GLY A 81 1.93 -21.99 5.01
N ARG A 82 3.23 -22.06 4.72
CA ARG A 82 3.74 -22.70 3.50
C ARG A 82 4.00 -24.16 3.79
#